data_AF-A0AAD4C9F8-F1
#
_entry.id   AF-A0AAD4C9F8-F1
#
_cell.length_a   1.000
_cell.length_b   1.000
_cell.length_c   1.000
_cell.angle_alpha   90.00
_cell.angle_beta   90.00
_cell.angle_gamma   90.00
#
_symmetry.space_group_name_H-M   'P 1'
#
loop_
_entity.id
_entity.type
_entity.pdbx_description
1 polymer ?
#
loop_
_entity_poly.entity_id
_entity_poly.type
_entity_poly.pdbx_seq_one_letter_code
_entity_poly.pdbx_strand_id
1 'polypeptide(L)'
;MPSVPKDTTREPELSQRLDFAQLRFLTIELTTPSYCPPPGSSSLLTEPLLFPLHSFSALHTLDLSSFRASHLDDAAYERVVAPWPELRCLKLGTTDALKWWPAASVRAVIAVLRSCPHLQTLHIVFNGSIPPPCPTMNDEEASERVEDGKDERAEVGQVNRWGVSNAHITQIHVGHSPIGVDIAGLKGLATCLGSVMPRLRTIQSEKELSNLAGRWRMVQDMLVRGDAVGLEVGCVT
;
A
#
# COMPACT_ATOMS: atom_id res chain seq x y z
N MET A 1 37.24 21.49 -60.33
CA MET A 1 37.13 20.93 -58.96
C MET A 1 35.75 20.30 -58.84
N PRO A 2 35.65 19.02 -58.44
CA PRO A 2 34.38 18.31 -58.46
C PRO A 2 33.53 18.69 -57.23
N SER A 3 32.24 18.93 -57.48
CA SER A 3 31.21 19.20 -56.50
C SER A 3 30.87 17.94 -55.69
N VAL A 4 31.09 17.99 -54.38
CA VAL A 4 30.73 16.94 -53.42
C VAL A 4 29.20 16.97 -53.20
N PRO A 5 28.48 15.85 -53.40
CA PRO A 5 27.06 15.80 -53.05
C PRO A 5 26.90 15.66 -51.53
N LYS A 6 26.11 16.55 -50.93
CA LYS A 6 25.67 16.46 -49.54
C LYS A 6 24.63 15.36 -49.43
N ASP A 7 25.05 14.19 -48.99
CA ASP A 7 24.15 13.10 -48.64
C ASP A 7 23.48 13.43 -47.30
N THR A 8 22.21 13.81 -47.36
CA THR A 8 21.40 14.13 -46.18
C THR A 8 20.82 12.82 -45.68
N THR A 9 21.60 12.11 -44.87
CA THR A 9 21.16 10.89 -44.18
C THR A 9 19.95 11.24 -43.30
N ARG A 10 18.75 10.94 -43.79
CA ARG A 10 17.53 10.90 -42.97
C ARG A 10 17.64 9.70 -42.05
N GLU A 11 18.04 9.93 -40.80
CA GLU A 11 17.83 8.95 -39.74
C GLU A 11 16.32 8.69 -39.62
N PRO A 12 15.88 7.42 -39.59
CA PRO A 12 14.49 7.11 -39.27
C PRO A 12 14.26 7.44 -37.79
N GLU A 13 13.44 8.46 -37.53
CA GLU A 13 12.84 8.74 -36.22
C GLU A 13 11.97 7.54 -35.79
N LEU A 14 12.59 6.47 -35.31
CA LEU A 14 11.95 5.44 -34.50
C LEU A 14 11.92 5.88 -33.04
N SER A 15 11.50 7.13 -32.80
CA SER A 15 11.14 7.60 -31.47
C SER A 15 9.73 7.07 -31.19
N GLN A 16 9.62 5.77 -30.90
CA GLN A 16 8.45 5.21 -30.22
C GLN A 16 8.36 5.90 -28.85
N ARG A 17 7.77 7.09 -28.83
CA ARG A 17 7.41 7.80 -27.61
C ARG A 17 6.34 6.95 -26.94
N LEU A 18 6.71 6.33 -25.82
CA LEU A 18 5.75 5.74 -24.90
C LEU A 18 4.74 6.82 -24.54
N ASP A 19 3.46 6.57 -24.82
CA ASP A 19 2.40 7.43 -24.36
C ASP A 19 2.18 7.16 -22.86
N PHE A 20 2.74 8.05 -22.05
CA PHE A 20 2.68 7.97 -20.59
C PHE A 20 1.24 7.93 -20.06
N ALA A 21 0.27 8.47 -20.81
CA ALA A 21 -1.13 8.49 -20.42
C ALA A 21 -1.86 7.15 -20.67
N GLN A 22 -1.25 6.22 -21.43
CA GLN A 22 -1.87 4.95 -21.79
C GLN A 22 -1.27 3.73 -21.09
N LEU A 23 -0.10 3.86 -20.46
CA LEU A 23 0.54 2.73 -19.78
C LEU A 23 -0.24 2.38 -18.50
N ARG A 24 -0.99 1.27 -18.56
CA ARG A 24 -1.81 0.78 -17.45
C ARG A 24 -1.13 -0.33 -16.64
N PHE A 25 -0.17 -1.03 -17.21
CA PHE A 25 0.47 -2.18 -16.60
C PHE A 25 1.97 -2.01 -16.70
N LEU A 26 2.66 -2.05 -15.56
CA LEU A 26 4.10 -2.01 -15.48
C LEU A 26 4.58 -3.04 -14.46
N THR A 27 5.46 -3.91 -14.92
CA THR A 27 6.13 -4.90 -14.09
C THR A 27 7.63 -4.70 -14.30
N ILE A 28 8.36 -4.50 -13.21
CA ILE A 28 9.82 -4.38 -13.26
C ILE A 28 10.39 -5.58 -12.51
N GLU A 29 10.87 -6.54 -13.27
CA GLU A 29 11.55 -7.71 -12.73
C GLU A 29 13.06 -7.47 -12.72
N LEU A 30 13.69 -7.76 -11.58
CA LEU A 30 15.14 -7.82 -11.50
C LEU A 30 15.58 -9.12 -12.16
N THR A 31 15.86 -9.09 -13.46
CA THR A 31 16.50 -10.19 -14.18
C THR A 31 17.98 -10.25 -13.77
N THR A 32 18.25 -10.66 -12.54
CA THR A 32 19.60 -11.12 -12.21
C THR A 32 19.80 -12.46 -12.91
N PRO A 33 20.89 -12.65 -13.68
CA PRO A 33 21.21 -13.97 -14.22
C PRO A 33 21.26 -14.96 -13.05
N SER A 34 20.80 -16.18 -13.29
CA SER A 34 20.49 -17.29 -12.36
C SER A 34 21.59 -17.74 -11.38
N TYR A 35 22.62 -16.94 -11.14
CA TYR A 35 23.47 -17.04 -9.98
C TYR A 35 22.76 -16.42 -8.79
N CYS A 36 22.51 -17.23 -7.75
CA CYS A 36 22.12 -16.78 -6.42
C CYS A 36 22.86 -15.47 -6.11
N PRO A 37 22.19 -14.31 -6.22
CA PRO A 37 22.91 -13.08 -6.05
C PRO A 37 23.27 -13.05 -4.55
N PRO A 38 24.52 -12.68 -4.20
CA PRO A 38 25.04 -12.88 -2.86
C PRO A 38 24.08 -12.29 -1.83
N PRO A 39 23.85 -12.94 -0.68
CA PRO A 39 22.93 -12.45 0.33
C PRO A 39 23.23 -10.97 0.63
N GLY A 40 22.29 -10.09 0.25
CA GLY A 40 22.44 -8.63 0.31
C GLY A 40 22.28 -7.87 -1.01
N SER A 41 22.18 -8.56 -2.15
CA SER A 41 22.14 -7.97 -3.50
C SER A 41 20.77 -7.52 -4.01
N SER A 42 19.68 -7.71 -3.27
CA SER A 42 18.37 -7.26 -3.72
C SER A 42 18.35 -5.73 -3.82
N SER A 43 17.92 -5.18 -4.95
CA SER A 43 17.94 -3.72 -5.13
C SER A 43 17.01 -3.05 -4.12
N LEU A 44 17.53 -2.04 -3.44
CA LEU A 44 16.78 -1.27 -2.45
C LEU A 44 15.81 -0.34 -3.17
N LEU A 45 14.53 -0.38 -2.82
CA LEU A 45 13.49 0.44 -3.44
C LEU A 45 13.56 1.88 -2.94
N THR A 46 14.43 2.71 -3.48
CA THR A 46 14.49 4.12 -3.10
C THR A 46 13.46 4.95 -3.86
N GLU A 47 12.97 6.04 -3.27
CA GLU A 47 12.05 6.99 -3.94
C GLU A 47 12.60 7.50 -5.29
N PRO A 48 13.90 7.86 -5.43
CA PRO A 48 14.43 8.32 -6.71
C PRO A 48 14.36 7.30 -7.85
N LEU A 49 14.35 5.99 -7.55
CA LEU A 49 14.17 4.95 -8.56
C LEU A 49 12.76 4.96 -9.17
N LEU A 50 11.80 5.55 -8.46
CA LEU A 50 10.40 5.61 -8.87
C LEU A 50 10.05 6.89 -9.61
N PHE A 51 10.87 7.95 -9.51
CA PHE A 51 10.60 9.23 -10.17
C PHE A 51 10.32 9.13 -11.67
N PRO A 52 11.05 8.31 -12.47
CA PRO A 52 10.71 8.12 -13.88
C PRO A 52 9.32 7.52 -14.09
N LEU A 53 8.81 6.76 -13.12
CA LEU A 53 7.51 6.11 -13.17
C LEU A 53 6.35 7.02 -12.77
N HIS A 54 6.64 8.15 -12.10
CA HIS A 54 5.62 9.09 -11.66
C HIS A 54 4.89 9.76 -12.84
N SER A 55 5.46 9.73 -14.05
CA SER A 55 4.79 10.22 -15.26
C SER A 55 3.64 9.34 -15.74
N PHE A 56 3.55 8.08 -15.30
CA PHE A 56 2.49 7.14 -15.70
C PHE A 56 1.28 7.21 -14.77
N SER A 57 0.55 8.33 -14.76
CA SER A 57 -0.58 8.54 -13.83
C SER A 57 -1.75 7.57 -14.03
N ALA A 58 -1.89 6.98 -15.23
CA ALA A 58 -2.94 6.02 -15.57
C ALA A 58 -2.58 4.55 -15.20
N LEU A 59 -1.54 4.35 -14.40
CA LEU A 59 -1.09 3.01 -14.03
C LEU A 59 -2.12 2.30 -13.16
N HIS A 60 -2.58 1.13 -13.60
CA HIS A 60 -3.48 0.24 -12.87
C HIS A 60 -2.73 -0.84 -12.08
N THR A 61 -1.58 -1.27 -12.57
CA THR A 61 -0.79 -2.33 -11.93
C THR A 61 0.67 -1.94 -11.89
N LEU A 62 1.22 -1.94 -10.68
CA LEU A 62 2.65 -1.75 -10.42
C LEU A 62 3.17 -2.95 -9.63
N ASP A 63 4.06 -3.72 -10.25
CA ASP A 63 4.72 -4.84 -9.61
C ASP A 63 6.21 -4.56 -9.40
N LEU A 64 6.58 -4.36 -8.13
CA LEU A 64 7.93 -4.18 -7.62
C LEU A 64 8.17 -5.15 -6.44
N SER A 65 7.53 -6.32 -6.51
CA SER A 65 7.62 -7.34 -5.44
C SER A 65 9.06 -7.78 -5.15
N SER A 66 9.91 -7.79 -6.18
CA SER A 66 11.33 -8.17 -6.13
C SER A 66 12.27 -7.15 -5.49
N PHE A 67 11.82 -5.93 -5.21
CA PHE A 67 12.65 -4.89 -4.61
C PHE A 67 12.56 -4.89 -3.08
N ARG A 68 13.64 -4.50 -2.38
CA ARG A 68 13.58 -4.36 -0.91
C ARG A 68 12.83 -3.09 -0.51
N ALA A 69 11.69 -3.27 0.15
CA ALA A 69 10.86 -2.19 0.69
C ALA A 69 10.94 -2.05 2.23
N SER A 70 11.81 -2.82 2.91
CA SER A 70 11.89 -2.86 4.38
C SER A 70 12.26 -1.51 5.02
N HIS A 71 13.00 -0.67 4.31
CA HIS A 71 13.42 0.66 4.75
C HIS A 71 12.37 1.75 4.52
N LEU A 72 11.30 1.47 3.77
CA LEU A 72 10.23 2.45 3.52
C LEU A 72 9.39 2.59 4.78
N ASP A 73 9.33 3.81 5.32
CA ASP A 73 8.46 4.18 6.43
C ASP A 73 7.06 4.60 5.93
N ASP A 74 6.17 4.91 6.87
CA ASP A 74 4.78 5.26 6.56
C ASP A 74 4.65 6.46 5.61
N ALA A 75 5.51 7.47 5.75
CA ALA A 75 5.50 8.67 4.93
C ALA A 75 6.10 8.42 3.54
N ALA A 76 7.09 7.52 3.44
CA ALA A 76 7.67 7.11 2.17
C ALA A 76 6.62 6.37 1.32
N TYR A 77 5.83 5.47 1.90
CA TYR A 77 4.74 4.81 1.18
C TYR A 77 3.74 5.81 0.60
N GLU A 78 3.37 6.84 1.36
CA GLU A 78 2.47 7.90 0.88
C GLU A 78 3.05 8.64 -0.34
N ARG A 79 4.32 9.07 -0.26
CA ARG A 79 5.01 9.75 -1.37
C ARG A 79 5.17 8.86 -2.60
N VAL A 80 5.46 7.58 -2.39
CA VAL A 80 5.66 6.60 -3.46
C VAL A 80 4.39 6.41 -4.28
N VAL A 81 3.23 6.28 -3.64
CA VAL A 81 1.99 5.92 -4.34
C VAL A 81 1.13 7.11 -4.78
N ALA A 82 1.36 8.30 -4.22
CA ALA A 82 0.62 9.53 -4.57
C ALA A 82 0.50 9.81 -6.09
N PRO A 83 1.51 9.51 -6.94
CA PRO A 83 1.40 9.73 -8.39
C PRO A 83 0.42 8.80 -9.13
N TRP A 84 -0.06 7.72 -8.50
CA TRP A 84 -0.87 6.68 -9.15
C TRP A 84 -2.25 6.49 -8.48
N PRO A 85 -3.17 7.46 -8.62
CA PRO A 85 -4.51 7.36 -8.02
C PRO A 85 -5.37 6.25 -8.66
N GLU A 86 -5.11 5.89 -9.91
CA GLU A 86 -5.85 4.86 -10.67
C GLU A 86 -5.37 3.43 -10.38
N LEU A 87 -4.44 3.26 -9.44
CA LEU A 87 -3.83 1.97 -9.15
C LEU A 87 -4.85 0.98 -8.58
N ARG A 88 -4.91 -0.21 -9.17
CA ARG A 88 -5.78 -1.32 -8.78
C ARG A 88 -5.02 -2.48 -8.14
N CYS A 89 -3.76 -2.66 -8.54
CA CYS A 89 -2.86 -3.66 -7.97
C CYS A 89 -1.50 -3.04 -7.68
N LEU A 90 -1.08 -3.11 -6.41
CA LEU A 90 0.24 -2.70 -5.96
C LEU A 90 0.97 -3.89 -5.39
N LYS A 91 2.22 -4.13 -5.83
CA LYS A 91 3.10 -5.07 -5.15
C LYS A 91 4.44 -4.46 -4.81
N LEU A 92 4.76 -4.41 -3.51
CA LEU A 92 5.98 -3.81 -2.99
C LEU A 92 6.67 -4.77 -2.01
N GLY A 93 7.88 -5.21 -2.36
CA GLY A 93 8.81 -5.90 -1.47
C GLY A 93 8.30 -7.12 -0.72
N THR A 94 7.41 -7.89 -1.33
CA THR A 94 6.87 -9.12 -0.73
C THR A 94 7.65 -10.38 -1.07
N THR A 95 8.60 -10.31 -2.00
CA THR A 95 9.48 -11.44 -2.34
C THR A 95 10.92 -11.21 -1.89
N ASP A 96 11.13 -10.36 -0.88
CA ASP A 96 12.46 -10.13 -0.32
C ASP A 96 12.93 -11.36 0.48
N ALA A 97 13.86 -12.12 -0.11
CA ALA A 97 14.42 -13.33 0.49
C ALA A 97 15.07 -13.11 1.85
N LEU A 98 15.55 -11.88 2.13
CA LEU A 98 16.25 -11.57 3.38
C LEU A 98 15.28 -11.30 4.54
N LYS A 99 13.99 -11.15 4.28
CA LYS A 99 12.93 -11.03 5.29
C LYS A 99 13.23 -9.96 6.36
N TRP A 100 13.77 -8.82 5.93
CA TRP A 100 14.14 -7.73 6.82
C TRP A 100 12.94 -7.18 7.58
N TRP A 101 13.21 -6.68 8.79
CA TRP A 101 12.19 -6.03 9.60
C TRP A 101 11.68 -4.76 8.90
N PRO A 102 10.37 -4.63 8.65
CA PRO A 102 9.82 -3.46 7.98
C PRO A 102 9.77 -2.25 8.92
N ALA A 103 10.13 -1.08 8.39
CA ALA A 103 9.96 0.21 9.06
C ALA A 103 8.49 0.69 9.02
N ALA A 104 7.77 0.37 7.95
CA ALA A 104 6.34 0.66 7.81
C ALA A 104 5.49 0.00 8.90
N SER A 105 4.44 0.69 9.31
CA SER A 105 3.38 0.22 10.21
C SER A 105 2.05 0.06 9.46
N VAL A 106 0.96 -0.16 10.20
CA VAL A 106 -0.41 -0.13 9.64
C VAL A 106 -0.73 1.24 9.00
N ARG A 107 -0.06 2.32 9.42
CA ARG A 107 -0.24 3.66 8.83
C ARG A 107 0.15 3.69 7.35
N ALA A 108 1.19 2.95 6.94
CA ALA A 108 1.53 2.82 5.52
C ALA A 108 0.37 2.24 4.71
N VAL A 109 -0.33 1.22 5.23
CA VAL A 109 -1.51 0.63 4.57
C VAL A 109 -2.61 1.68 4.43
N ILE A 110 -2.88 2.45 5.49
CA ILE A 110 -3.87 3.53 5.48
C ILE A 110 -3.48 4.61 4.45
N ALA A 111 -2.22 5.03 4.42
CA ALA A 111 -1.72 6.03 3.49
C ALA A 111 -1.90 5.58 2.02
N VAL A 112 -1.56 4.32 1.72
CA VAL A 112 -1.76 3.75 0.39
C VAL A 112 -3.24 3.76 0.00
N LEU A 113 -4.14 3.39 0.91
CA LEU A 113 -5.58 3.35 0.63
C LEU A 113 -6.22 4.73 0.52
N ARG A 114 -5.63 5.76 1.15
CA ARG A 114 -6.05 7.15 0.96
C ARG A 114 -5.68 7.65 -0.44
N SER A 115 -4.48 7.32 -0.90
CA SER A 115 -3.98 7.78 -2.20
C SER A 115 -4.51 6.99 -3.38
N CYS A 116 -4.87 5.71 -3.19
CA CYS A 116 -5.34 4.81 -4.25
C CYS A 116 -6.78 4.34 -3.99
N PRO A 117 -7.81 5.14 -4.35
CA PRO A 117 -9.22 4.82 -4.08
C PRO A 117 -9.72 3.56 -4.83
N HIS A 118 -9.08 3.21 -5.95
CA HIS A 118 -9.47 2.08 -6.79
C HIS A 118 -8.66 0.80 -6.52
N LEU A 119 -7.79 0.80 -5.49
CA LEU A 119 -6.96 -0.35 -5.16
C LEU A 119 -7.81 -1.55 -4.79
N GLN A 120 -7.55 -2.69 -5.44
CA GLN A 120 -8.24 -3.96 -5.23
C GLN A 120 -7.35 -4.98 -4.52
N THR A 121 -6.06 -4.98 -4.87
CA THR A 121 -5.05 -5.91 -4.37
C THR A 121 -3.82 -5.16 -3.91
N LEU A 122 -3.39 -5.40 -2.67
CA LEU A 122 -2.20 -4.80 -2.09
C LEU A 122 -1.24 -5.89 -1.62
N HIS A 123 -0.01 -5.89 -2.12
CA HIS A 123 1.09 -6.66 -1.54
C HIS A 123 2.06 -5.69 -0.88
N ILE A 124 2.19 -5.80 0.44
CA ILE A 124 2.98 -4.90 1.27
C ILE A 124 3.54 -5.67 2.46
N VAL A 125 4.73 -5.29 2.90
CA VAL A 125 5.30 -5.77 4.16
C VAL A 125 5.35 -4.60 5.14
N PHE A 126 4.65 -4.74 6.26
CA PHE A 126 4.63 -3.79 7.37
C PHE A 126 4.70 -4.50 8.72
N ASN A 127 5.04 -3.77 9.78
CA ASN A 127 5.10 -4.26 11.14
C ASN A 127 3.71 -4.17 11.79
N GLY A 128 3.00 -5.29 11.81
CA GLY A 128 1.70 -5.43 12.49
C GLY A 128 1.80 -5.60 14.01
N SER A 129 3.00 -5.52 14.59
CA SER A 129 3.20 -5.50 16.05
C SER A 129 3.19 -4.08 16.60
N ILE A 130 3.32 -3.07 15.73
CA ILE A 130 3.13 -1.67 16.11
C ILE A 130 1.61 -1.47 16.26
N PRO A 131 1.14 -0.93 17.40
CA PRO A 131 -0.28 -0.73 17.61
C PRO A 131 -0.87 0.12 16.48
N PRO A 132 -2.10 -0.20 16.03
CA PRO A 132 -2.75 0.63 15.03
C PRO A 132 -2.87 2.06 15.57
N PRO A 133 -2.73 3.08 14.71
CA PRO A 133 -2.92 4.47 15.12
C PRO A 133 -4.28 4.63 15.80
N CYS A 134 -4.40 5.43 16.86
CA CYS A 134 -5.73 5.82 17.31
C CYS A 134 -6.40 6.63 16.20
N PRO A 135 -7.68 6.40 15.87
CA PRO A 135 -8.40 7.31 14.98
C PRO A 135 -8.55 8.65 15.69
N THR A 136 -7.60 9.56 15.48
CA THR A 136 -7.65 10.92 16.01
C THR A 136 -8.81 11.65 15.35
N MET A 137 -9.86 11.95 16.11
CA MET A 137 -10.83 12.97 15.75
C MET A 137 -10.13 14.32 15.90
N ASN A 138 -9.53 14.87 14.84
CA ASN A 138 -9.06 16.26 14.73
C ASN A 138 -8.80 16.45 13.22
N ASP A 139 -9.64 17.16 12.45
CA ASP A 139 -9.55 18.62 12.27
C ASP A 139 -10.95 19.30 12.11
N GLU A 140 -11.79 19.29 13.14
CA GLU A 140 -12.89 20.27 13.29
C GLU A 140 -12.59 21.24 14.45
N GLU A 141 -11.41 21.87 14.43
CA GLU A 141 -11.18 23.14 15.13
C GLU A 141 -11.00 24.25 14.08
N ALA A 142 -12.08 24.56 13.34
CA ALA A 142 -12.23 25.81 12.59
C ALA A 142 -13.70 26.12 12.26
N SER A 143 -14.61 25.99 13.23
CA SER A 143 -15.87 26.75 13.21
C SER A 143 -16.47 26.80 14.61
N GLU A 144 -16.00 27.75 15.41
CA GLU A 144 -16.93 28.50 16.25
C GLU A 144 -17.98 29.13 15.32
N ARG A 145 -19.06 28.40 15.05
CA ARG A 145 -20.34 29.01 14.75
C ARG A 145 -21.30 28.59 15.83
N VAL A 146 -21.43 29.51 16.79
CA VAL A 146 -22.66 29.76 17.51
C VAL A 146 -23.83 29.54 16.57
N GLU A 147 -24.73 28.60 16.88
CA GLU A 147 -26.15 28.93 17.01
C GLU A 147 -26.97 27.80 17.65
N ASP A 148 -27.75 28.28 18.60
CA ASP A 148 -28.90 27.71 19.30
C ASP A 148 -29.94 27.15 18.32
N GLY A 149 -30.54 25.99 18.64
CA GLY A 149 -31.72 25.55 17.91
C GLY A 149 -31.87 24.04 17.74
N LYS A 150 -32.97 23.53 18.32
CA LYS A 150 -33.48 22.16 18.24
C LYS A 150 -33.64 21.59 16.83
N ASP A 151 -33.63 20.25 16.85
CA ASP A 151 -34.33 19.30 15.99
C ASP A 151 -33.57 18.65 14.83
N GLU A 152 -33.95 17.38 14.68
CA GLU A 152 -33.79 16.48 13.55
C GLU A 152 -32.55 15.58 13.50
N ARG A 153 -32.80 14.40 14.07
CA ARG A 153 -32.24 13.07 13.87
C ARG A 153 -31.79 12.80 12.42
N ALA A 154 -30.65 13.35 12.01
CA ALA A 154 -29.94 12.91 10.83
C ALA A 154 -29.21 11.60 11.16
N GLU A 155 -29.46 10.55 10.38
CA GLU A 155 -28.60 9.37 10.33
C GLU A 155 -27.20 9.84 9.96
N VAL A 156 -26.33 9.95 10.96
CA VAL A 156 -24.91 10.25 10.78
C VAL A 156 -24.32 9.10 9.97
N GLY A 157 -24.22 9.31 8.66
CA GLY A 157 -23.44 8.45 7.78
C GLY A 157 -22.09 8.24 8.43
N GLN A 158 -21.76 6.99 8.71
CA GLN A 158 -20.55 6.60 9.43
C GLN A 158 -19.33 7.07 8.62
N VAL A 159 -18.87 8.30 8.90
CA VAL A 159 -17.70 8.88 8.25
C VAL A 159 -16.52 7.97 8.58
N ASN A 160 -15.83 7.50 7.55
CA ASN A 160 -14.64 6.70 7.73
C ASN A 160 -13.60 7.53 8.49
N ARG A 161 -13.41 7.24 9.78
CA ARG A 161 -12.52 7.97 10.70
C ARG A 161 -11.06 8.00 10.23
N TRP A 162 -10.70 7.17 9.27
CA TRP A 162 -9.34 7.07 8.72
C TRP A 162 -9.11 7.95 7.48
N GLY A 163 -10.16 8.62 6.97
CA GLY A 163 -10.09 9.37 5.71
C GLY A 163 -9.86 8.47 4.48
N VAL A 164 -10.06 7.16 4.62
CA VAL A 164 -9.84 6.19 3.54
C VAL A 164 -11.07 6.15 2.64
N SER A 165 -10.88 6.51 1.37
CA SER A 165 -11.92 6.48 0.34
C SER A 165 -11.99 5.14 -0.39
N ASN A 166 -11.00 4.26 -0.20
CA ASN A 166 -10.95 2.97 -0.86
C ASN A 166 -12.10 2.05 -0.41
N ALA A 167 -13.00 1.75 -1.34
CA ALA A 167 -14.11 0.82 -1.15
C ALA A 167 -13.96 -0.48 -1.95
N HIS A 168 -12.77 -0.74 -2.51
CA HIS A 168 -12.55 -1.79 -3.51
C HIS A 168 -11.52 -2.83 -3.11
N ILE A 169 -10.73 -2.59 -2.05
CA ILE A 169 -9.74 -3.56 -1.61
C ILE A 169 -10.42 -4.81 -1.07
N THR A 170 -10.02 -5.94 -1.64
CA THR A 170 -10.57 -7.26 -1.28
C THR A 170 -9.49 -8.23 -0.85
N GLN A 171 -8.23 -7.92 -1.16
CA GLN A 171 -7.10 -8.81 -0.93
C GLN A 171 -5.86 -8.03 -0.49
N ILE A 172 -5.25 -8.51 0.59
CA ILE A 172 -3.94 -8.04 1.06
C ILE A 172 -2.98 -9.22 1.17
N HIS A 173 -1.77 -9.05 0.66
CA HIS A 173 -0.64 -9.95 0.85
C HIS A 173 0.36 -9.28 1.77
N VAL A 174 0.58 -9.89 2.92
CA VAL A 174 1.42 -9.33 3.99
C VAL A 174 2.86 -9.87 3.94
N GLY A 175 3.17 -10.78 3.02
CA GLY A 175 4.50 -11.39 2.89
C GLY A 175 4.99 -11.96 4.23
N HIS A 176 6.17 -11.49 4.66
CA HIS A 176 6.82 -11.81 5.94
C HIS A 176 6.53 -10.80 7.06
N SER A 177 5.45 -10.01 6.96
CA SER A 177 5.05 -9.03 7.98
C SER A 177 5.05 -9.61 9.39
N PRO A 178 5.87 -9.06 10.31
CA PRO A 178 5.82 -9.46 11.70
C PRO A 178 4.51 -8.97 12.32
N ILE A 179 3.96 -9.77 13.22
CA ILE A 179 2.71 -9.48 13.92
C ILE A 179 2.81 -9.93 15.37
N GLY A 180 2.15 -9.18 16.27
CA GLY A 180 2.13 -9.43 17.71
C GLY A 180 1.75 -10.87 18.07
N VAL A 181 2.21 -11.31 19.25
CA VAL A 181 1.87 -12.63 19.81
C VAL A 181 0.59 -12.61 20.62
N ASP A 182 0.18 -11.43 21.08
CA ASP A 182 -0.91 -11.25 22.02
C ASP A 182 -2.25 -11.18 21.29
N ILE A 183 -3.26 -11.85 21.86
CA ILE A 183 -4.61 -11.88 21.28
C ILE A 183 -5.20 -10.46 21.23
N ALA A 184 -4.86 -9.61 22.19
CA ALA A 184 -5.31 -8.21 22.22
C ALA A 184 -4.77 -7.43 21.01
N GLY A 185 -3.47 -7.50 20.73
CA GLY A 185 -2.85 -6.91 19.54
C GLY A 185 -3.44 -7.45 18.24
N LEU A 186 -3.65 -8.77 18.12
CA LEU A 186 -4.29 -9.37 16.94
C LEU A 186 -5.72 -8.86 16.73
N LYS A 187 -6.50 -8.74 17.81
CA LYS A 187 -7.86 -8.16 17.75
C LYS A 187 -7.83 -6.69 17.37
N GLY A 188 -6.96 -5.90 17.97
CA GLY A 188 -6.79 -4.48 17.64
C GLY A 188 -6.44 -4.28 16.17
N LEU A 189 -5.54 -5.11 15.63
CA LEU A 189 -5.22 -5.11 14.22
C LEU A 189 -6.43 -5.51 13.35
N ALA A 190 -7.14 -6.58 13.70
CA ALA A 190 -8.34 -6.99 12.97
C ALA A 190 -9.42 -5.90 12.96
N THR A 191 -9.67 -5.23 14.08
CA THR A 191 -10.59 -4.09 14.18
C THR A 191 -10.14 -2.93 13.30
N CYS A 192 -8.85 -2.58 13.33
CA CYS A 192 -8.29 -1.54 12.48
C CYS A 192 -8.46 -1.88 10.99
N LEU A 193 -8.02 -3.08 10.57
CA LEU A 193 -8.13 -3.51 9.16
C LEU A 193 -9.58 -3.61 8.71
N GLY A 194 -10.49 -4.11 9.56
CA GLY A 194 -11.92 -4.21 9.24
C GLY A 194 -12.59 -2.84 9.11
N SER A 195 -12.17 -1.86 9.91
CA SER A 195 -12.63 -0.48 9.79
C SER A 195 -12.08 0.24 8.56
N VAL A 196 -10.82 -0.01 8.21
CA VAL A 196 -10.13 0.63 7.07
C VAL A 196 -10.53 -0.02 5.74
N MET A 197 -10.76 -1.33 5.74
CA MET A 197 -10.99 -2.17 4.56
C MET A 197 -12.23 -3.05 4.76
N PRO A 198 -13.44 -2.47 4.75
CA PRO A 198 -14.68 -3.20 5.07
C PRO A 198 -15.00 -4.32 4.07
N ARG A 199 -14.36 -4.35 2.90
CA ARG A 199 -14.51 -5.38 1.88
C ARG A 199 -13.36 -6.39 1.82
N LEU A 200 -12.41 -6.33 2.75
CA LEU A 200 -11.28 -7.26 2.80
C LEU A 200 -11.78 -8.68 3.04
N ARG A 201 -11.53 -9.58 2.09
CA ARG A 201 -11.95 -10.99 2.15
C ARG A 201 -10.79 -11.94 2.43
N THR A 202 -9.61 -11.56 1.98
CA THR A 202 -8.46 -12.47 1.92
C THR A 202 -7.21 -11.78 2.45
N ILE A 203 -6.58 -12.40 3.45
CA ILE A 203 -5.24 -12.05 3.90
C ILE A 203 -4.31 -13.21 3.54
N GLN A 204 -3.34 -12.96 2.66
CA GLN A 204 -2.35 -13.96 2.29
C GLN A 204 -1.01 -13.64 2.94
N SER A 205 -0.41 -14.65 3.58
CA SER A 205 0.94 -14.58 4.14
C SER A 205 1.81 -15.66 3.48
N GLU A 206 3.12 -15.43 3.46
CA GLU A 206 4.09 -16.37 2.91
C GLU A 206 4.07 -17.68 3.71
N LYS A 207 3.89 -18.81 3.00
CA LYS A 207 3.66 -20.13 3.62
C LYS A 207 4.87 -20.65 4.42
N GLU A 208 6.06 -20.16 4.11
CA GLU A 208 7.31 -20.64 4.71
C GLU A 208 7.44 -20.31 6.20
N LEU A 209 6.70 -19.32 6.70
CA LEU A 209 6.74 -18.90 8.10
C LEU A 209 5.47 -19.35 8.82
N SER A 210 5.37 -20.65 9.10
CA SER A 210 4.18 -21.30 9.66
C SER A 210 3.58 -20.58 10.87
N ASN A 211 4.42 -20.05 11.76
CA ASN A 211 3.99 -19.30 12.93
C ASN A 211 3.33 -17.96 12.57
N LEU A 212 3.90 -17.19 11.63
CA LEU A 212 3.31 -15.92 11.18
C LEU A 212 2.05 -16.15 10.36
N ALA A 213 2.07 -17.16 9.48
CA ALA A 213 0.92 -17.56 8.69
C ALA A 213 -0.27 -17.96 9.60
N GLY A 214 0.00 -18.64 10.71
CA GLY A 214 -1.01 -18.97 11.72
C GLY A 214 -1.65 -17.72 12.34
N ARG A 215 -0.86 -16.70 12.69
CA ARG A 215 -1.37 -15.45 13.29
C ARG A 215 -2.17 -14.62 12.30
N TRP A 216 -1.70 -14.49 11.06
CA TRP A 216 -2.46 -13.81 10.01
C TRP A 216 -3.77 -14.51 9.67
N ARG A 217 -3.81 -15.85 9.75
CA ARG A 217 -5.06 -16.61 9.64
C ARG A 217 -6.03 -16.29 10.77
N MET A 218 -5.55 -16.15 12.02
CA MET A 218 -6.42 -15.72 13.13
C MET A 218 -7.01 -14.33 12.89
N VAL A 219 -6.21 -13.37 12.41
CA VAL A 219 -6.71 -12.03 12.04
C VAL A 219 -7.77 -12.12 10.95
N GLN A 220 -7.56 -12.94 9.92
CA GLN A 220 -8.55 -13.17 8.87
C GLN A 220 -9.84 -13.79 9.42
N ASP A 221 -9.75 -14.77 10.31
CA ASP A 221 -10.92 -15.39 10.93
C ASP A 221 -11.72 -14.36 11.76
N MET A 222 -11.04 -13.47 12.49
CA MET A 222 -11.68 -12.39 13.25
C MET A 222 -12.41 -11.38 12.34
N LEU A 223 -11.83 -11.06 11.18
CA LEU A 223 -12.46 -10.19 10.18
C LEU A 223 -13.73 -10.83 9.60
N VAL A 224 -13.69 -12.12 9.25
CA VAL A 224 -14.83 -12.83 8.65
C VAL A 224 -15.97 -13.02 9.65
N ARG A 225 -15.66 -13.26 10.93
CA ARG A 225 -16.66 -13.46 11.98
C ARG A 225 -17.36 -12.17 12.42
N GLY A 226 -16.77 -11.00 12.14
CA GLY A 226 -17.24 -9.73 12.68
C GLY A 226 -16.93 -9.54 14.17
N ASP A 227 -16.13 -10.44 14.78
CA ASP A 227 -15.68 -10.37 16.17
C ASP A 227 -14.87 -9.10 16.48
N ALA A 228 -14.41 -8.42 15.42
CA ALA A 228 -13.67 -7.17 15.47
C ALA A 228 -14.52 -5.93 15.83
N VAL A 229 -15.86 -6.03 15.79
CA VAL A 229 -16.79 -4.89 15.92
C VAL A 229 -17.35 -4.73 17.36
N GLY A 230 -17.01 -5.64 18.28
CA GLY A 230 -17.63 -5.72 19.61
C GLY A 230 -16.93 -5.03 20.78
N LEU A 231 -15.80 -4.34 20.57
CA LEU A 231 -15.10 -3.62 21.64
C LEU A 231 -15.01 -2.15 21.29
N GLU A 232 -15.82 -1.34 21.98
CA GLU A 232 -15.52 0.08 22.14
C GLU A 232 -14.11 0.17 22.71
N VAL A 233 -13.18 0.62 21.88
CA VAL A 233 -11.80 0.87 22.28
C VAL A 233 -11.84 2.05 23.24
N GLY A 234 -11.88 1.75 24.54
CA GLY A 234 -11.48 2.72 25.55
C GLY A 234 -10.01 3.06 25.29
N CYS A 235 -9.76 4.21 24.65
CA CYS A 235 -8.43 4.79 24.58
C CYS A 235 -7.96 5.03 26.02
N VAL A 236 -7.06 4.18 26.51
CA VAL A 236 -6.30 4.48 27.72
C VAL A 236 -5.21 5.46 27.29
N THR A 237 -5.43 6.73 27.65
CA THR A 237 -4.48 7.85 27.53
C THR A 237 -3.25 7.64 28.41
#